data_AF-A0A6I6RWV7-F1
#
_entry.id   AF-A0A6I6RWV7-F1
#
_cell.length_a   1.000
_cell.length_b   1.000
_cell.length_c   1.000
_cell.angle_alpha   90.00
_cell.angle_beta   90.00
_cell.angle_gamma   90.00
#
_symmetry.space_group_name_H-M   'P 1'
#
loop_
_entity.id
_entity.type
_entity.pdbx_description
1 polymer ?
#
loop_
_entity_poly.entity_id
_entity_poly.type
_entity_poly.pdbx_seq_one_letter_code
_entity_poly.pdbx_strand_id
1 'polypeptide(L)'
;MGLFNRKQSTDSTPADPGMSEKGRDYAIAKRHGDRKTANRLVREIGGDSHTDEQRAAFWNSADAYDAIPRAYSKPRRSHRR
;
A
#
# COMPACT_ATOMS: atom_id res chain seq x y z
N MET A 1 -2.75 30.44 -12.14
CA MET A 1 -3.41 29.87 -10.94
C MET A 1 -3.75 28.42 -11.25
N GLY A 2 -2.91 27.47 -10.83
CA GLY A 2 -3.05 26.05 -11.17
C GLY A 2 -4.13 25.36 -10.35
N LEU A 3 -5.03 24.65 -11.02
CA LEU A 3 -6.13 23.90 -10.45
C LEU A 3 -5.61 22.68 -9.69
N PHE A 4 -5.45 22.81 -8.37
CA PHE A 4 -5.21 21.67 -7.49
C PHE A 4 -6.52 20.89 -7.34
N ASN A 5 -6.72 19.89 -8.18
CA ASN A 5 -7.75 18.86 -7.97
C ASN A 5 -7.34 18.03 -6.75
N ARG A 6 -7.69 18.51 -5.55
CA ARG A 6 -7.76 17.68 -4.34
C ARG A 6 -8.89 16.69 -4.57
N LYS A 7 -8.59 15.53 -5.16
CA LYS A 7 -9.48 14.38 -5.06
C LYS A 7 -9.57 14.04 -3.57
N GLN A 8 -10.65 14.51 -2.94
CA GLN A 8 -11.22 13.82 -1.80
C GLN A 8 -11.60 12.42 -2.30
N SER A 9 -10.69 11.47 -2.13
CA SER A 9 -11.05 10.07 -2.23
C SER A 9 -11.23 9.58 -0.80
N THR A 10 -12.47 9.73 -0.37
CA THR A 10 -13.21 8.72 0.38
C THR A 10 -12.58 8.27 1.69
N ASP A 11 -13.15 8.83 2.76
CA ASP A 11 -13.41 8.20 4.05
C ASP A 11 -13.89 6.74 3.83
N SER A 12 -12.93 5.87 3.53
CA SER A 12 -13.14 4.45 3.41
C SER A 12 -13.02 3.97 4.83
N THR A 13 -14.13 4.02 5.58
CA THR A 13 -14.22 3.36 6.88
C THR A 13 -13.69 1.94 6.66
N PRO A 14 -12.49 1.59 7.17
CA PRO A 14 -11.92 0.31 6.85
C PRO A 14 -12.84 -0.74 7.47
N ALA A 15 -13.40 -1.63 6.65
CA ALA A 15 -14.23 -2.74 7.10
C ALA A 15 -13.51 -3.59 8.17
N ASP A 16 -12.18 -3.51 8.19
CA ASP A 16 -11.31 -3.95 9.27
C ASP A 16 -10.10 -2.99 9.36
N PRO A 17 -10.04 -2.09 10.37
CA PRO A 17 -8.94 -1.14 10.51
C PRO A 17 -7.58 -1.83 10.64
N GLY A 18 -7.52 -2.99 11.31
CA GLY A 18 -6.28 -3.74 11.50
C GLY A 18 -5.73 -4.30 10.18
N MET A 19 -6.58 -4.83 9.31
CA MET A 19 -6.14 -5.32 7.98
C MET A 19 -5.72 -4.19 7.06
N SER A 20 -6.41 -3.06 7.15
CA SER A 20 -6.10 -1.89 6.35
C SER A 20 -4.74 -1.30 6.70
N GLU A 21 -4.39 -1.28 7.99
CA GLU A 21 -3.05 -0.89 8.47
C GLU A 21 -1.96 -1.86 7.97
N LYS A 22 -2.18 -3.17 8.07
CA LYS A 22 -1.23 -4.17 7.55
C LYS A 22 -0.94 -4.01 6.05
N GLY A 23 -1.96 -3.70 5.25
CA GLY A 23 -1.77 -3.45 3.81
C GLY A 23 -0.94 -2.20 3.53
N ARG A 24 -1.12 -1.13 4.33
CA ARG A 24 -0.26 0.07 4.26
C ARG A 24 1.19 -0.28 4.62
N ASP A 25 1.40 -1.03 5.70
CA ASP A 25 2.74 -1.48 6.12
C ASP A 25 3.41 -2.33 5.06
N TYR A 26 2.66 -3.20 4.39
CA TYR A 26 3.16 -3.98 3.25
C TYR A 26 3.62 -3.07 2.11
N ALA A 27 2.84 -2.05 1.75
CA ALA A 27 3.20 -1.11 0.69
C ALA A 27 4.43 -0.26 1.07
N ILE A 28 4.56 0.15 2.34
CA ILE A 28 5.76 0.80 2.88
C ILE A 28 6.96 -0.15 2.75
N ALA A 29 6.86 -1.38 3.27
CA ALA A 29 7.94 -2.37 3.21
C ALA A 29 8.40 -2.62 1.76
N LYS A 30 7.47 -2.79 0.83
CA LYS A 30 7.73 -2.92 -0.62
C LYS A 30 8.47 -1.69 -1.16
N ARG A 31 8.06 -0.48 -0.78
CA ARG A 31 8.70 0.78 -1.21
C ARG A 31 10.09 0.98 -0.64
N HIS A 32 10.37 0.47 0.56
CA HIS A 32 11.66 0.57 1.22
C HIS A 32 12.58 -0.62 0.91
N GLY A 33 12.08 -1.64 0.20
CA GLY A 33 12.85 -2.84 -0.13
C GLY A 33 12.99 -3.82 1.03
N ASP A 34 12.18 -3.67 2.08
CA ASP A 34 12.11 -4.62 3.19
C ASP A 34 11.29 -5.85 2.78
N ARG A 35 11.97 -6.76 2.08
CA ARG A 35 11.38 -8.01 1.59
C ARG A 35 10.97 -8.93 2.75
N LYS A 36 11.61 -8.85 3.90
CA LYS A 36 11.32 -9.74 5.05
C LYS A 36 9.96 -9.38 5.64
N THR A 37 9.72 -8.10 5.87
CA THR A 37 8.44 -7.60 6.39
C THR A 37 7.34 -7.79 5.36
N ALA A 38 7.59 -7.47 4.08
CA ALA A 38 6.61 -7.68 3.02
C ALA A 38 6.17 -9.16 2.91
N ASN A 39 7.13 -10.09 2.88
CA ASN A 39 6.83 -11.52 2.80
C ASN A 39 6.13 -12.06 4.05
N ARG A 40 6.46 -11.53 5.24
CA ARG A 40 5.78 -11.90 6.49
C ARG A 40 4.30 -11.53 6.42
N LEU A 41 4.00 -10.29 6.04
CA LEU A 41 2.62 -9.80 5.95
C LEU A 41 1.80 -10.56 4.91
N VAL A 42 2.38 -10.85 3.73
CA VAL A 42 1.70 -11.65 2.70
C VAL A 42 1.39 -13.08 3.20
N ARG A 43 2.30 -13.70 3.94
CA ARG A 43 2.08 -15.04 4.52
C ARG A 43 1.02 -15.02 5.61
N GLU A 44 1.00 -13.97 6.43
CA GLU A 44 0.00 -13.79 7.48
C GLU A 44 -1.40 -13.72 6.86
N ILE A 45 -1.59 -12.89 5.84
CA ILE A 45 -2.86 -12.71 5.14
C ILE A 45 -3.27 -13.94 4.30
N GLY A 46 -2.28 -14.64 3.73
CA GLY A 46 -2.48 -15.85 2.95
C GLY A 46 -2.81 -17.10 3.78
N GLY A 47 -2.71 -17.04 5.11
CA GLY A 47 -3.14 -18.12 5.98
C GLY A 47 -4.67 -18.28 6.01
N ASP A 48 -5.15 -19.46 6.43
CA ASP A 48 -6.58 -19.80 6.49
C ASP A 48 -7.37 -19.03 7.58
N SER A 49 -6.69 -18.24 8.39
CA SER A 49 -7.27 -17.48 9.51
C SER A 49 -8.00 -16.20 9.09
N HIS A 50 -8.01 -15.85 7.80
CA HIS A 50 -8.57 -14.59 7.31
C HIS A 50 -9.66 -14.82 6.28
N THR A 51 -10.76 -14.06 6.43
CA THR A 51 -11.85 -14.06 5.45
C THR A 51 -11.41 -13.39 4.15
N ASP A 52 -12.12 -13.69 3.06
CA ASP A 52 -11.84 -13.06 1.76
C ASP A 52 -12.04 -11.54 1.80
N GLU A 53 -12.96 -11.04 2.63
CA GLU A 53 -13.17 -9.62 2.86
C GLU A 53 -11.96 -8.95 3.54
N GLN A 54 -11.37 -9.61 4.54
CA GLN A 54 -10.15 -9.14 5.21
C GLN A 54 -8.95 -9.12 4.26
N ARG A 55 -8.83 -10.15 3.41
CA ARG A 55 -7.81 -10.22 2.35
C ARG A 55 -8.01 -9.09 1.34
N ALA A 56 -9.24 -8.83 0.92
CA ALA A 56 -9.55 -7.73 0.01
C ALA A 56 -9.21 -6.36 0.63
N ALA A 57 -9.55 -6.14 1.91
CA ALA A 57 -9.20 -4.92 2.62
C ALA A 57 -7.69 -4.67 2.66
N PHE A 58 -6.90 -5.72 2.92
CA PHE A 58 -5.43 -5.65 2.89
C PHE A 58 -4.88 -5.23 1.52
N TRP A 59 -5.35 -5.86 0.44
CA TRP A 59 -4.86 -5.54 -0.91
C TRP A 59 -5.31 -4.16 -1.39
N ASN A 60 -6.55 -3.77 -1.07
CA ASN A 60 -7.09 -2.45 -1.39
C ASN A 60 -6.30 -1.35 -0.68
N SER A 61 -5.97 -1.51 0.60
CA SER A 61 -5.20 -0.50 1.34
C SER A 61 -3.74 -0.44 0.89
N ALA A 62 -3.14 -1.58 0.52
CA ALA A 62 -1.81 -1.64 -0.06
C ALA A 62 -1.74 -0.89 -1.40
N ASP A 63 -2.70 -1.13 -2.30
CA ASP A 63 -2.78 -0.45 -3.59
C ASP A 63 -3.04 1.05 -3.42
N ALA A 64 -3.97 1.42 -2.54
CA ALA A 64 -4.25 2.81 -2.21
C ALA A 64 -3.00 3.57 -1.73
N TYR A 65 -2.16 2.94 -0.90
CA TYR A 65 -0.90 3.53 -0.46
C TYR A 65 0.17 3.57 -1.57
N ASP A 66 0.28 2.51 -2.38
CA ASP A 66 1.23 2.48 -3.49
C ASP A 66 0.85 3.45 -4.63
N ALA A 67 -0.42 3.83 -4.74
CA ALA A 67 -0.89 4.87 -5.66
C ALA A 67 -0.41 6.27 -5.24
N ILE A 68 -0.06 6.49 -3.96
CA ILE A 68 0.44 7.79 -3.48
C ILE A 68 1.83 8.04 -4.08
N PRO A 69 2.01 9.08 -4.92
CA PRO A 69 3.32 9.41 -5.45
C PRO A 69 4.31 9.66 -4.31
N ARG A 70 5.57 9.24 -4.48
CA ARG A 70 6.62 9.64 -3.52
C ARG A 70 6.75 11.16 -3.57
N ALA A 71 6.87 11.79 -2.40
CA ALA A 71 7.02 13.25 -2.27
C ALA A 71 8.20 13.80 -3.09
N TYR A 72 9.19 12.95 -3.39
CA TYR A 72 10.31 13.27 -4.26
C TYR A 72 10.43 12.22 -5.36
N SER A 73 10.52 12.66 -6.61
CA SER A 73 10.90 11.77 -7.70
C SER A 73 12.32 11.28 -7.43
N LYS A 74 12.52 9.96 -7.32
CA LYS A 74 13.89 9.43 -7.39
C LYS A 74 14.48 9.89 -8.72
N PRO A 75 15.67 10.51 -8.75
CA PRO A 75 16.29 10.90 -10.00
C PRO A 75 16.34 9.66 -10.90
N ARG A 76 15.75 9.77 -12.09
CA ARG A 76 15.76 8.73 -13.11
C ARG A 76 17.23 8.45 -13.38
N ARG A 77 17.78 7.39 -12.79
CA ARG A 77 19.17 7.01 -12.98
C ARG A 77 19.26 6.50 -14.41
N SER A 78 19.53 7.43 -15.32
CA SER A 78 19.78 7.16 -16.73
C SER A 78 20.94 6.16 -16.76
N HIS A 79 20.62 4.89 -16.94
CA HIS A 79 21.61 3.87 -17.29
C HIS A 79 21.96 4.14 -18.76
N ARG A 80 22.80 5.16 -18.98
CA ARG A 80 23.56 5.26 -20.21
C ARG A 80 24.63 4.19 -20.10
N ARG A 81 24.36 3.04 -20.70
CA ARG A 81 25.39 2.15 -21.20
C ARG A 81 25.38 2.27 -22.71
#